data_AF-A0A1D1Y5A7-F1
#
_entry.id   AF-A0A1D1Y5A7-F1
#
_cell.length_a   1.000
_cell.length_b   1.000
_cell.length_c   1.000
_cell.angle_alpha   90.00
_cell.angle_beta   90.00
_cell.angle_gamma   90.00
#
_symmetry.space_group_name_H-M   'P 1'
#
loop_
_entity.id
_entity.type
_entity.pdbx_description
1 polymer ?
#
loop_
_entity_poly.entity_id
_entity_poly.type
_entity_poly.pdbx_seq_one_letter_code
_entity_poly.pdbx_strand_id
1 'polypeptide(L)'
;MTTGAGPHFLLLPRPLCLLLFLLLLLLLCCGGLKWATAEGGFCKVSPTLGAVSDWNRPLYWRITNPTLSPDHLKDLPGFTRSVYRRDHAVITPESHVFSPLPDWVNTLGAYLITPAMGSHFSMYLANMQASSRSALPPQDVERFLFVVEGTAILSNCSGSSHSMPVRWTLMHTCLLIQFILWRLKKLQLWSYLSEEDPVSEKEVL
;
A
#
# COMPACT_ATOMS: atom_id res chain seq x y z
N MET A 1 -2.71 26.08 56.25
CA MET A 1 -3.04 26.16 54.81
C MET A 1 -1.80 25.78 54.01
N THR A 2 -2.01 24.86 53.06
CA THR A 2 -1.15 24.39 51.96
C THR A 2 0.18 23.70 52.29
N THR A 3 0.08 22.36 52.26
CA THR A 3 1.09 21.34 51.99
C THR A 3 1.69 21.48 50.58
N GLY A 4 3.02 21.33 50.45
CA GLY A 4 3.71 21.18 49.17
C GLY A 4 4.59 19.93 49.19
N ALA A 5 4.08 18.82 48.66
CA ALA A 5 4.80 17.56 48.53
C ALA A 5 5.75 17.61 47.31
N GLY A 6 7.06 17.51 47.55
CA GLY A 6 8.05 17.26 46.51
C GLY A 6 8.20 15.74 46.28
N PRO A 7 8.38 15.27 45.03
CA PRO A 7 8.53 13.85 44.76
C PRO A 7 9.91 13.38 45.25
N HIS A 8 9.91 12.50 46.25
CA HIS A 8 11.09 11.72 46.63
C HIS A 8 11.46 10.81 45.45
N PHE A 9 12.36 11.29 44.59
CA PHE A 9 13.01 10.50 43.56
C PHE A 9 13.94 9.51 44.27
N LEU A 10 13.46 8.28 44.45
CA LEU A 10 14.25 7.17 44.96
C LEU A 10 15.44 6.94 44.01
N LEU A 11 16.63 7.41 44.43
CA LEU A 11 17.90 7.16 43.77
C LEU A 11 18.24 5.67 43.89
N LEU A 12 17.76 4.87 42.95
CA LEU A 12 18.24 3.50 42.75
C LEU A 12 19.74 3.55 42.36
N PRO A 13 20.59 2.70 42.95
CA PRO A 13 22.02 2.69 42.65
C PRO A 13 22.26 2.42 41.16
N ARG A 14 23.13 3.23 40.54
CA ARG A 14 23.53 3.18 39.11
C ARG A 14 23.73 1.78 38.50
N PRO A 15 24.34 0.77 39.18
CA PRO A 15 24.50 -0.56 38.60
C PRO A 15 23.17 -1.31 38.41
N LEU A 16 22.16 -1.04 39.25
CA LEU A 16 20.84 -1.67 39.17
C LEU A 16 20.04 -1.14 37.97
N CYS A 17 20.23 0.13 37.61
CA CYS A 17 19.61 0.75 36.44
C CYS A 17 20.18 0.18 35.13
N LEU A 18 21.50 -0.06 35.09
CA LEU A 18 22.18 -0.63 33.93
C LEU A 18 21.83 -2.10 33.72
N LEU A 19 21.69 -2.87 34.82
CA LEU A 19 21.23 -4.25 34.78
C LEU A 19 19.78 -4.36 34.28
N LEU A 20 18.89 -3.47 34.74
CA LEU A 20 17.49 -3.41 34.29
C LEU A 20 17.39 -3.09 32.79
N PHE A 21 18.26 -2.20 32.30
CA PHE A 21 18.31 -1.80 30.90
C PHE A 21 18.81 -2.95 29.99
N LEU A 22 19.84 -3.69 30.44
CA LEU A 22 20.33 -4.89 29.76
C LEU A 22 19.27 -6.01 29.73
N LEU A 23 18.52 -6.19 30.81
CA LEU A 23 17.43 -7.17 30.88
C LEU A 23 16.27 -6.80 29.94
N LEU A 24 15.96 -5.50 29.82
CA LEU A 24 14.95 -4.99 28.90
C LEU A 24 15.36 -5.18 27.43
N LEU A 25 16.64 -4.97 27.10
CA LEU A 25 17.19 -5.26 25.77
C LEU A 25 17.15 -6.77 25.44
N LEU A 26 17.46 -7.61 26.43
CA LEU A 26 17.40 -9.07 26.27
C LEU A 26 15.96 -9.56 26.03
N LEU A 27 14.98 -8.98 26.75
CA LEU A 27 13.55 -9.25 26.56
C LEU A 27 13.04 -8.78 25.18
N LEU A 28 13.58 -7.67 24.65
CA LEU A 28 13.29 -7.20 23.28
C LEU A 28 13.90 -8.12 22.21
N CYS A 29 15.14 -8.59 22.40
CA CYS A 29 15.81 -9.47 21.44
C CYS A 29 15.27 -10.91 21.44
N CYS A 30 14.77 -11.42 22.57
CA CYS A 30 14.23 -12.77 22.67
C CYS A 30 12.75 -12.92 22.27
N GLY A 31 12.09 -11.87 21.75
CA GLY A 31 10.74 -11.98 21.16
C GLY A 31 9.65 -12.48 22.12
N GLY A 32 9.86 -12.33 23.44
CA GLY A 32 9.02 -12.94 24.47
C GLY A 32 7.76 -12.17 24.86
N LEU A 33 7.57 -10.94 24.37
CA LEU A 33 6.29 -10.24 24.54
C LEU A 33 5.33 -10.69 23.43
N LYS A 34 4.51 -11.70 23.72
CA LYS A 34 3.23 -11.85 23.01
C LYS A 34 2.41 -10.60 23.33
N TRP A 35 2.31 -9.71 22.35
CA TRP A 35 1.35 -8.61 22.40
C TRP A 35 -0.03 -9.25 22.54
N ALA A 36 -0.70 -9.00 23.66
CA ALA A 36 -2.13 -9.24 23.77
C ALA A 36 -2.78 -8.28 22.76
N THR A 37 -3.00 -8.76 21.54
CA THR A 37 -3.83 -8.04 20.59
C THR A 37 -5.20 -7.96 21.22
N ALA A 38 -5.62 -6.75 21.56
CA ALA A 38 -7.02 -6.48 21.83
C ALA A 38 -7.83 -7.06 20.66
N GLU A 39 -8.75 -7.97 21.00
CA GLU A 39 -9.83 -8.46 20.14
C GLU A 39 -10.69 -7.25 19.75
N GLY A 40 -10.23 -6.51 18.73
CA GLY A 40 -10.78 -5.23 18.33
C GLY A 40 -10.62 -5.04 16.83
N GLY A 41 -11.53 -5.67 16.08
CA GLY A 41 -12.00 -5.13 14.79
C GLY A 41 -10.98 -5.04 13.65
N PHE A 42 -10.26 -6.11 13.34
CA PHE A 42 -9.84 -6.35 11.96
C PHE A 42 -10.50 -7.64 11.51
N CYS A 43 -11.44 -7.56 10.57
CA CYS A 43 -11.97 -8.74 9.90
C CYS A 43 -10.82 -9.45 9.19
N LYS A 44 -10.17 -10.38 9.88
CA LYS A 44 -9.42 -11.46 9.23
C LYS A 44 -10.47 -12.27 8.49
N VAL A 45 -10.60 -12.02 7.18
CA VAL A 45 -11.32 -12.95 6.31
C VAL A 45 -10.43 -14.18 6.20
N SER A 46 -10.57 -15.09 7.16
CA SER A 46 -10.25 -16.50 6.91
C SER A 46 -11.09 -16.92 5.70
N PRO A 47 -10.52 -17.67 4.73
CA PRO A 47 -11.29 -18.15 3.60
C PRO A 47 -12.54 -18.84 4.16
N THR A 48 -13.70 -18.29 3.82
CA THR A 48 -15.00 -18.74 4.35
C THR A 48 -15.11 -20.25 4.20
N LEU A 49 -15.22 -20.94 5.34
CA LEU A 49 -15.58 -22.34 5.47
C LEU A 49 -16.96 -22.51 4.83
N GLY A 50 -16.98 -22.89 3.55
CA GLY A 50 -18.15 -22.82 2.67
C GLY A 50 -17.76 -22.67 1.19
N ALA A 51 -16.55 -22.18 0.91
CA ALA A 51 -15.88 -22.52 -0.33
C ALA A 51 -15.34 -23.95 -0.17
N VAL A 52 -15.85 -24.88 -0.98
CA VAL A 52 -15.09 -26.07 -1.36
C VAL A 52 -13.65 -25.61 -1.57
N SER A 53 -12.70 -26.23 -0.88
CA SER A 53 -11.26 -25.98 -1.06
C SER A 53 -10.89 -26.43 -2.47
N ASP A 54 -11.26 -25.60 -3.43
CA ASP A 54 -11.01 -25.77 -4.84
C ASP A 54 -9.60 -25.21 -5.04
N TRP A 55 -8.60 -26.04 -4.71
CA TRP A 55 -7.16 -25.74 -4.86
C TRP A 55 -6.78 -25.33 -6.29
N ASN A 56 -7.73 -25.43 -7.22
CA ASN A 56 -7.60 -25.06 -8.63
C ASN A 56 -7.95 -23.60 -8.94
N ARG A 57 -8.49 -22.83 -7.98
CA ARG A 57 -8.84 -21.42 -8.21
C ARG A 57 -7.63 -20.52 -7.97
N PRO A 58 -7.31 -19.60 -8.91
CA PRO A 58 -6.21 -18.68 -8.74
C PRO A 58 -6.46 -17.76 -7.53
N LEU A 59 -5.38 -17.28 -6.93
CA LEU A 59 -5.46 -16.23 -5.93
C LEU A 59 -6.19 -15.00 -6.53
N TYR A 60 -7.07 -14.38 -5.73
CA TYR A 60 -7.92 -13.25 -6.11
C TYR A 60 -9.00 -13.56 -7.15
N TRP A 61 -9.37 -14.84 -7.36
CA TRP A 61 -10.36 -15.21 -8.40
C TRP A 61 -11.67 -14.42 -8.36
N ARG A 62 -12.17 -14.04 -7.18
CA ARG A 62 -13.42 -13.24 -7.06
C ARG A 62 -13.29 -11.79 -7.51
N ILE A 63 -12.06 -11.28 -7.61
CA ILE A 63 -11.81 -9.93 -8.12
C ILE A 63 -11.99 -9.92 -9.64
N THR A 64 -11.51 -10.96 -10.33
CA THR A 64 -11.63 -11.09 -11.79
C THR A 64 -12.93 -11.75 -12.23
N ASN A 65 -13.50 -12.62 -11.38
CA ASN A 65 -14.76 -13.32 -11.59
C ASN A 65 -15.69 -13.04 -10.40
N PRO A 66 -16.31 -11.84 -10.36
CA PRO A 66 -17.19 -11.47 -9.26
C PRO A 66 -18.42 -12.36 -9.21
N THR A 67 -18.91 -12.66 -8.00
CA THR A 67 -20.14 -13.46 -7.80
C THR A 67 -21.34 -12.86 -8.53
N LEU A 68 -21.42 -11.53 -8.58
CA LEU A 68 -22.37 -10.80 -9.39
C LEU A 68 -21.63 -10.14 -10.57
N SER A 69 -21.57 -10.85 -11.70
CA SER A 69 -20.94 -10.37 -12.93
C SER A 69 -21.86 -9.46 -13.75
N PRO A 70 -21.30 -8.64 -14.66
CA PRO A 70 -22.11 -7.82 -15.56
C PRO A 70 -23.07 -8.64 -16.43
N ASP A 71 -22.74 -9.90 -16.74
CA ASP A 71 -23.59 -10.79 -17.52
C ASP A 71 -24.94 -11.08 -16.85
N HIS A 72 -24.97 -11.13 -15.51
CA HIS A 72 -26.22 -11.32 -14.76
C HIS A 72 -27.17 -10.12 -14.81
N LEU A 73 -26.69 -8.96 -15.29
CA LEU A 73 -27.45 -7.70 -15.30
C LEU A 73 -27.93 -7.30 -16.70
N LYS A 74 -27.69 -8.13 -17.72
CA LYS A 74 -28.02 -7.84 -19.13
C LYS A 74 -29.51 -7.54 -19.35
N ASP A 75 -30.39 -8.18 -18.59
CA ASP A 75 -31.85 -8.02 -18.71
C ASP A 75 -32.41 -6.81 -17.92
N LEU A 76 -31.53 -6.05 -17.24
CA LEU A 76 -31.90 -4.89 -16.43
C LEU A 76 -31.34 -3.61 -17.07
N PRO A 77 -32.05 -2.98 -18.02
CA PRO A 77 -31.54 -1.83 -18.75
C PRO A 77 -31.24 -0.67 -17.82
N GLY A 78 -30.01 -0.15 -17.88
CA GLY A 78 -29.54 0.98 -17.07
C GLY A 78 -29.25 0.64 -15.60
N PHE A 79 -29.40 -0.62 -15.18
CA PHE A 79 -29.09 -1.00 -13.81
C PHE A 79 -27.57 -1.00 -13.57
N THR A 80 -27.14 -0.31 -12.52
CA THR A 80 -25.76 -0.32 -12.05
C THR A 80 -25.73 -0.15 -10.54
N ARG A 81 -24.78 -0.82 -9.87
CA ARG A 81 -24.50 -0.62 -8.44
C ARG A 81 -23.49 0.50 -8.21
N SER A 82 -22.95 1.09 -9.28
CA SER A 82 -22.00 2.17 -9.18
C SER A 82 -22.67 3.47 -8.77
N VAL A 83 -22.02 4.20 -7.88
CA VAL A 83 -22.51 5.46 -7.34
C VAL A 83 -21.34 6.44 -7.26
N TYR A 84 -21.52 7.63 -7.82
CA TYR A 84 -20.59 8.74 -7.68
C TYR A 84 -21.23 9.86 -6.86
N ARG A 85 -20.57 10.24 -5.76
CA ARG A 85 -20.96 11.35 -4.88
C ARG A 85 -19.79 12.31 -4.71
N ARG A 86 -20.05 13.43 -4.03
CA ARG A 86 -19.07 14.51 -3.85
C ARG A 86 -17.81 14.06 -3.12
N ASP A 87 -17.96 13.19 -2.12
CA ASP A 87 -16.93 12.81 -1.16
C ASP A 87 -16.53 11.33 -1.26
N HIS A 88 -17.24 10.53 -2.08
CA HIS A 88 -16.93 9.12 -2.28
C HIS A 88 -17.47 8.61 -3.61
N ALA A 89 -16.90 7.49 -4.05
CA ALA A 89 -17.39 6.73 -5.19
C ALA A 89 -17.38 5.24 -4.89
N VAL A 90 -18.40 4.53 -5.36
CA VAL A 90 -18.46 3.07 -5.44
C VAL A 90 -18.46 2.74 -6.91
N ILE A 91 -17.41 2.07 -7.37
CA ILE A 91 -17.22 1.71 -8.79
C ILE A 91 -17.23 0.19 -8.88
N THR A 92 -18.13 -0.35 -9.69
CA THR A 92 -18.43 -1.77 -9.76
C THR A 92 -18.06 -2.35 -11.14
N PRO A 93 -17.85 -3.68 -11.25
CA PRO A 93 -17.38 -4.30 -12.48
C PRO A 93 -18.21 -3.98 -13.72
N GLU A 94 -19.53 -3.84 -13.57
CA GLU A 94 -20.42 -3.50 -14.69
C GLU A 94 -20.26 -2.08 -15.24
N SER A 95 -19.60 -1.17 -14.51
CA SER A 95 -19.38 0.22 -14.94
C SER A 95 -17.95 0.48 -15.43
N HIS A 96 -17.09 -0.53 -15.51
CA HIS A 96 -15.72 -0.37 -16.00
C HIS A 96 -15.72 -0.04 -17.50
N VAL A 97 -15.09 1.07 -17.87
CA VAL A 97 -14.93 1.47 -19.26
C VAL A 97 -13.51 1.15 -19.71
N PHE A 98 -13.36 0.10 -20.52
CA PHE A 98 -12.07 -0.30 -21.06
C PHE A 98 -11.77 0.39 -22.39
N SER A 99 -10.62 1.05 -22.47
CA SER A 99 -10.09 1.67 -23.68
C SER A 99 -8.60 1.40 -23.82
N PRO A 100 -8.01 1.46 -25.04
CA PRO A 100 -6.56 1.37 -25.20
C PRO A 100 -5.84 2.41 -24.34
N LEU A 101 -4.80 1.98 -23.61
CA LEU A 101 -3.98 2.90 -22.82
C LEU A 101 -2.98 3.63 -23.73
N PRO A 102 -2.88 4.98 -23.66
CA PRO A 102 -1.92 5.74 -24.46
C PRO A 102 -0.49 5.25 -24.23
N ASP A 103 0.27 5.07 -25.31
CA ASP A 103 1.66 4.61 -25.32
C ASP A 103 1.92 3.18 -24.80
N TRP A 104 0.88 2.47 -24.38
CA TRP A 104 0.99 1.05 -24.02
C TRP A 104 0.77 0.17 -25.25
N VAL A 105 1.44 -0.98 -25.27
CA VAL A 105 1.30 -1.97 -26.35
C VAL A 105 0.31 -3.05 -25.91
N ASN A 106 -0.70 -3.32 -26.73
CA ASN A 106 -1.68 -4.40 -26.55
C ASN A 106 -2.30 -4.47 -25.14
N THR A 107 -2.68 -3.31 -24.60
CA THR A 107 -3.24 -3.19 -23.24
C THR A 107 -4.50 -2.33 -23.26
N LEU A 108 -5.57 -2.85 -22.66
CA LEU A 108 -6.78 -2.08 -22.36
C LEU A 108 -6.73 -1.60 -20.91
N GLY A 109 -7.12 -0.37 -20.66
CA GLY A 109 -7.19 0.21 -19.33
C GLY A 109 -8.59 0.71 -19.00
N ALA A 110 -8.98 0.60 -17.74
CA ALA A 110 -10.18 1.23 -17.20
C ALA A 110 -9.79 2.13 -16.03
N TYR A 111 -9.91 3.45 -16.21
CA TYR A 111 -9.67 4.44 -15.15
C TYR A 111 -10.82 4.40 -14.14
N LEU A 112 -10.48 4.12 -12.88
CA LEU A 112 -11.43 4.10 -11.76
C LEU A 112 -11.41 5.43 -11.01
N ILE A 113 -10.23 5.93 -10.68
CA ILE A 113 -10.05 7.19 -9.95
C ILE A 113 -9.09 8.07 -10.73
N THR A 114 -9.42 9.35 -10.87
CA THR A 114 -8.56 10.36 -11.49
C THR A 114 -8.63 11.67 -10.72
N PRO A 115 -7.66 12.60 -10.88
CA PRO A 115 -7.71 13.91 -10.25
C PRO A 115 -8.97 14.73 -10.54
N ALA A 116 -9.69 14.45 -11.63
CA ALA A 116 -10.99 15.06 -11.92
C ALA A 116 -12.05 14.76 -10.83
N MET A 117 -11.83 13.71 -10.02
CA MET A 117 -12.66 13.36 -8.87
C MET A 117 -12.22 14.01 -7.55
N GLY A 118 -11.17 14.85 -7.58
CA GLY A 118 -10.60 15.48 -6.39
C GLY A 118 -9.49 14.69 -5.69
N SER A 119 -8.97 13.62 -6.31
CA SER A 119 -7.83 12.86 -5.79
C SER A 119 -6.48 13.46 -6.24
N HIS A 120 -5.40 13.11 -5.52
CA HIS A 120 -4.02 13.40 -5.92
C HIS A 120 -3.31 12.19 -6.55
N PHE A 121 -4.07 11.20 -7.01
CA PHE A 121 -3.56 10.00 -7.65
C PHE A 121 -4.56 9.48 -8.70
N SER A 122 -4.06 8.67 -9.62
CA SER A 122 -4.88 7.94 -10.59
C SER A 122 -4.85 6.45 -10.26
N MET A 123 -6.02 5.81 -10.27
CA MET A 123 -6.16 4.35 -10.13
C MET A 123 -6.86 3.81 -11.36
N TYR A 124 -6.29 2.78 -11.98
CA TYR A 124 -6.86 2.14 -13.14
C TYR A 124 -6.55 0.64 -13.14
N LEU A 125 -7.43 -0.13 -13.78
CA LEU A 125 -7.20 -1.54 -14.08
C LEU A 125 -6.53 -1.62 -15.45
N ALA A 126 -5.45 -2.39 -15.57
CA ALA A 126 -4.77 -2.64 -16.83
C ALA A 126 -4.92 -4.11 -17.21
N ASN A 127 -5.67 -4.38 -18.27
CA ASN A 127 -5.80 -5.69 -18.88
C ASN A 127 -4.70 -5.85 -19.95
N MET A 128 -3.60 -6.46 -19.53
CA MET A 128 -2.40 -6.71 -20.33
C MET A 128 -2.51 -8.05 -21.06
N GLN A 129 -2.60 -8.02 -22.38
CA GLN A 129 -2.70 -9.21 -23.22
C GLN A 129 -1.32 -9.83 -23.51
N ALA A 130 -1.27 -10.93 -24.28
CA ALA A 130 -0.01 -11.52 -24.71
C ALA A 130 0.87 -10.49 -25.46
N SER A 131 2.17 -10.51 -25.17
CA SER A 131 3.17 -9.57 -25.76
C SER A 131 2.87 -8.09 -25.49
N SER A 132 2.14 -7.78 -24.42
CA SER A 132 1.87 -6.41 -24.00
C SER A 132 3.06 -5.77 -23.28
N ARG A 133 3.13 -4.44 -23.34
CA ARG A 133 4.18 -3.64 -22.69
C ARG A 133 3.59 -2.35 -22.14
N SER A 134 4.05 -1.97 -20.95
CA SER A 134 3.66 -0.69 -20.34
C SER A 134 4.47 0.47 -20.87
N ALA A 135 3.86 1.65 -20.92
CA ALA A 135 4.57 2.91 -21.17
C ALA A 135 5.32 3.38 -19.92
N LEU A 136 6.32 4.24 -20.09
CA LEU A 136 6.93 4.96 -18.97
C LEU A 136 5.89 5.88 -18.30
N PRO A 137 5.97 6.09 -16.98
CA PRO A 137 5.20 7.16 -16.35
C PRO A 137 5.69 8.52 -16.86
N PRO A 138 4.81 9.55 -16.88
CA PRO A 138 5.23 10.92 -17.11
C PRO A 138 6.30 11.36 -16.11
N GLN A 139 7.02 12.43 -16.44
CA GLN A 139 8.04 13.00 -15.56
C GLN A 139 7.43 13.32 -14.18
N ASP A 140 8.19 13.02 -13.12
CA ASP A 140 7.82 13.26 -11.71
C ASP A 140 6.55 12.53 -11.25
N VAL A 141 6.08 11.52 -11.99
CA VAL A 141 4.95 10.68 -11.59
C VAL A 141 5.45 9.34 -11.07
N GLU A 142 5.16 9.06 -9.80
CA GLU A 142 5.37 7.74 -9.21
C GLU A 142 4.27 6.76 -9.63
N ARG A 143 4.65 5.50 -9.90
CA ARG A 143 3.72 4.44 -10.27
C ARG A 143 3.89 3.24 -9.35
N PHE A 144 2.78 2.81 -8.78
CA PHE A 144 2.66 1.54 -8.07
C PHE A 144 1.79 0.58 -8.90
N LEU A 145 2.16 -0.69 -8.94
CA LEU A 145 1.42 -1.75 -9.64
C LEU A 145 1.18 -2.93 -8.72
N PHE A 146 0.05 -3.61 -8.93
CA PHE A 146 -0.34 -4.79 -8.19
C PHE A 146 -0.92 -5.82 -9.15
N VAL A 147 -0.31 -7.00 -9.22
CA VAL A 147 -0.74 -8.07 -10.13
C VAL A 147 -1.91 -8.82 -9.50
N VAL A 148 -3.09 -8.65 -10.08
CA VAL A 148 -4.33 -9.31 -9.62
C VAL A 148 -4.50 -10.68 -10.30
N GLU A 149 -4.07 -10.82 -11.54
CA GLU A 149 -4.17 -12.04 -12.34
C GLU A 149 -2.92 -12.22 -13.20
N GLY A 150 -2.52 -13.48 -13.41
CA GLY A 150 -1.40 -13.81 -14.28
C GLY A 150 -0.03 -13.50 -13.67
N THR A 151 0.88 -12.97 -14.48
CA THR A 151 2.26 -12.65 -14.09
C THR A 151 2.75 -11.48 -14.93
N ALA A 152 3.42 -10.52 -14.30
CA ALA A 152 4.06 -9.39 -14.98
C ALA A 152 5.57 -9.46 -14.81
N ILE A 153 6.32 -9.01 -15.82
CA ILE A 153 7.78 -8.91 -15.75
C ILE A 153 8.15 -7.44 -15.59
N LEU A 154 8.82 -7.11 -14.49
CA LEU A 154 9.37 -5.79 -14.26
C LEU A 154 10.83 -5.77 -14.72
N SER A 155 11.15 -4.95 -15.71
CA SER A 155 12.52 -4.69 -16.14
C SER A 155 12.97 -3.31 -15.68
N ASN A 156 14.19 -3.23 -15.14
CA ASN A 156 14.86 -1.95 -14.85
C ASN A 156 15.69 -1.53 -16.09
N CYS A 157 16.01 -0.23 -16.17
CA CYS A 157 16.96 0.36 -17.11
C CYS A 157 18.34 -0.33 -17.10
N SER A 158 18.70 -0.98 -15.99
CA SER A 158 19.93 -1.77 -15.83
C SER A 158 19.87 -3.16 -16.49
N GLY A 159 18.75 -3.53 -17.14
CA GLY A 159 18.55 -4.83 -17.78
C GLY A 159 18.15 -5.97 -16.83
N SER A 160 18.15 -5.73 -15.51
CA SER A 160 17.65 -6.70 -14.54
C SER A 160 16.13 -6.85 -14.67
N SER A 161 15.66 -8.09 -14.79
CA SER A 161 14.23 -8.41 -14.91
C SER A 161 13.76 -9.27 -13.74
N HIS A 162 12.62 -8.92 -13.15
CA HIS A 162 12.00 -9.64 -12.06
C HIS A 162 10.58 -10.07 -12.43
N SER A 163 10.30 -11.36 -12.31
CA SER A 163 8.96 -11.92 -12.53
C SER A 163 8.12 -11.74 -11.28
N MET A 164 6.97 -11.07 -11.42
CA MET A 164 6.01 -10.79 -10.37
C MET A 164 4.75 -11.63 -10.59
N PRO A 165 4.69 -12.86 -10.04
CA PRO A 165 3.47 -13.65 -10.05
C PRO A 165 2.48 -13.10 -9.01
N VAL A 166 1.22 -13.48 -9.16
CA VAL A 166 0.20 -13.29 -8.12
C VAL A 166 0.65 -14.07 -6.86
N ARG A 167 1.00 -13.37 -5.76
CA ARG A 167 1.53 -14.00 -4.54
C ARG A 167 0.85 -13.50 -3.27
N TRP A 168 0.52 -14.45 -2.37
CA TRP A 168 -0.13 -14.23 -1.07
C TRP A 168 0.77 -13.65 0.03
N THR A 169 2.06 -13.37 -0.24
CA THR A 169 3.01 -13.02 0.81
C THR A 169 2.65 -11.70 1.49
N LEU A 170 1.95 -11.83 2.62
CA LEU A 170 1.88 -10.92 3.76
C LEU A 170 2.03 -9.44 3.40
N MET A 171 1.01 -8.94 2.70
CA MET A 171 0.84 -7.53 2.39
C MET A 171 0.83 -6.64 3.64
N HIS A 172 0.58 -7.21 4.83
CA HIS A 172 0.53 -6.46 6.10
C HIS A 172 1.90 -6.12 6.70
N THR A 173 2.95 -6.92 6.49
CA THR A 173 4.28 -6.59 7.03
C THR A 173 5.18 -5.96 5.97
N CYS A 174 5.09 -6.40 4.72
CA CYS A 174 5.98 -5.92 3.67
C CYS A 174 5.61 -4.53 3.15
N LEU A 175 4.32 -4.21 2.95
CA LEU A 175 3.94 -2.84 2.54
C LEU A 175 4.19 -1.83 3.64
N LEU A 176 3.92 -2.17 4.91
CA LEU A 176 4.19 -1.25 6.01
C LEU A 176 5.69 -0.96 6.13
N ILE A 177 6.54 -2.00 6.03
CA ILE A 177 8.00 -1.84 6.05
C ILE A 177 8.49 -1.09 4.80
N GLN A 178 8.00 -1.40 3.60
CA GLN A 178 8.37 -0.68 2.37
C GLN A 178 7.93 0.79 2.41
N PHE A 179 6.73 1.09 2.92
CA PHE A 179 6.20 2.45 3.03
C PHE A 179 6.91 3.23 4.13
N ILE A 180 7.22 2.59 5.27
CA ILE A 180 8.03 3.20 6.35
C ILE A 180 9.47 3.43 5.88
N LEU A 181 10.11 2.44 5.23
CA LEU A 181 11.46 2.59 4.67
C LEU A 181 11.49 3.66 3.59
N TRP A 182 10.47 3.75 2.74
CA TRP A 182 10.32 4.82 1.74
C TRP A 182 10.15 6.18 2.39
N ARG A 183 9.30 6.30 3.43
CA ARG A 183 9.15 7.55 4.21
C ARG A 183 10.44 7.94 4.92
N LEU A 184 11.17 6.98 5.49
CA LEU A 184 12.44 7.22 6.17
C LEU A 184 13.54 7.63 5.18
N LYS A 185 13.59 7.03 3.98
CA LYS A 185 14.51 7.45 2.92
C LYS A 185 14.19 8.86 2.43
N LYS A 186 12.90 9.21 2.30
CA LYS A 186 12.46 10.56 1.91
C LYS A 186 12.81 11.60 2.99
N LEU A 187 12.69 11.26 4.28
CA LEU A 187 13.09 12.13 5.38
C LEU A 187 14.62 12.29 5.49
N GLN A 188 15.40 11.23 5.23
CA GLN A 188 16.87 11.29 5.18
C GLN A 188 17.39 12.14 4.02
N LEU A 189 16.75 12.07 2.84
CA LEU A 189 17.06 12.98 1.73
C LEU A 189 16.70 14.43 2.07
N TRP A 190 15.63 14.66 2.83
CA TRP A 190 15.24 16.00 3.23
C TRP A 190 16.13 16.60 4.33
N SER A 191 16.65 15.78 5.25
CA SER A 191 17.67 16.24 6.21
C SER A 191 19.00 16.54 5.52
N TYR A 192 19.38 15.74 4.51
CA TYR A 192 20.62 15.97 3.75
C TYR A 192 20.56 17.23 2.88
N LEU A 193 19.38 17.55 2.33
CA LEU A 193 19.16 18.77 1.55
C LEU A 193 18.87 20.02 2.41
N SER A 194 18.72 19.87 3.73
CA SER A 194 18.48 20.99 4.66
C SER A 194 19.74 21.43 5.40
N GLU A 195 20.89 20.76 5.18
CA GLU A 195 22.16 21.03 5.86
C GLU A 195 23.21 21.71 4.95
N GLU A 196 22.89 21.95 3.68
CA GLU A 196 23.70 22.77 2.77
C GLU A 196 23.11 24.20 2.72
N ASP A 197 23.81 25.09 3.42
CA ASP A 197 23.92 26.55 3.26
C ASP A 197 22.86 27.52 3.82
N PRO A 198 23.23 28.29 4.87
CA PRO A 198 22.95 29.71 4.94
C PRO A 198 24.06 30.50 4.22
N VAL A 199 23.96 30.70 2.90
CA VAL A 199 24.85 31.66 2.22
C VAL A 199 24.39 33.08 2.57
N SER A 200 25.30 33.77 3.25
CA SER A 200 25.20 35.17 3.63
C SER A 200 24.87 36.05 2.42
N GLU A 201 23.76 36.74 2.48
CA GLU A 201 23.46 37.86 1.62
C GLU A 201 24.40 39.01 2.02
N LYS A 202 25.46 39.21 1.24
CA LYS A 202 26.32 40.40 1.31
C LYS A 202 25.93 41.32 0.16
N GLU A 203 25.31 42.40 0.55
CA GLU A 203 25.17 43.67 -0.15
C GLU A 203 26.56 44.20 -0.59
N VAL A 204 26.78 44.37 -1.90
CA VAL A 204 27.75 45.33 -2.49
C VAL A 204 27.28 45.74 -3.89
N LEU A 205 26.85 47.01 -3.98
CA LEU A 205 26.64 47.91 -5.14
C LEU A 205 25.60 47.52 -6.21
#